data_AF-A0A151UB31-F1
#
_entry.id   AF-A0A151UB31-F1
#
_cell.length_a   1.000
_cell.length_b   1.000
_cell.length_c   1.000
_cell.angle_alpha   90.00
_cell.angle_beta   90.00
_cell.angle_gamma   90.00
#
_symmetry.space_group_name_H-M   'P 1'
#
loop_
_entity.id
_entity.type
_entity.pdbx_description
1 polymer ?
#
loop_
_entity_poly.entity_id
_entity_poly.type
_entity_poly.pdbx_seq_one_letter_code
_entity_poly.pdbx_strand_id
1 'polypeptide(L)' 'MYVCFKGCKESFLKYRPIIGLDDFFLKSCFGGKILVAIRKDPNDQMIPICFAVIKGETRDSWEWFL' A
#
# COMPACT_ATOMS: atom_id res chain seq x y z
N MET A 1 -4.67 -1.08 9.40
CA MET A 1 -3.76 -0.19 8.65
C MET A 1 -4.03 1.23 9.10
N TYR A 2 -3.00 1.98 9.50
CA TYR A 2 -3.12 3.41 9.81
C TYR A 2 -2.42 4.20 8.70
N VAL A 3 -3.07 5.26 8.22
CA VAL A 3 -2.51 6.14 7.18
C VAL A 3 -2.52 7.58 7.70
N CYS A 4 -1.34 8.15 7.87
CA CYS A 4 -1.19 9.56 8.21
C CYS A 4 -1.20 10.41 6.94
N PHE A 5 -2.35 10.99 6.59
CA PHE A 5 -2.48 11.79 5.36
C PHE A 5 -1.54 13.01 5.33
N LYS A 6 -1.29 13.64 6.48
CA LYS A 6 -0.34 14.76 6.58
C LYS A 6 1.07 14.31 6.21
N GLY A 7 1.56 13.22 6.82
CA GLY A 7 2.86 12.64 6.48
C GLY A 7 2.93 12.21 5.02
N CYS A 8 1.87 11.59 4.50
CA CYS A 8 1.82 11.18 3.08
C CYS A 8 1.94 12.37 2.13
N LYS A 9 1.30 13.50 2.44
CA LYS A 9 1.37 14.75 1.67
C LYS A 9 2.78 15.35 1.70
N GLU A 10 3.39 15.42 2.87
CA GLU A 10 4.73 15.99 3.05
C GLU A 10 5.80 15.14 2.34
N SER A 11 5.76 13.82 2.51
CA SER A 11 6.64 12.89 1.81
C SER A 11 6.31 12.76 0.31
N PHE A 12 5.17 13.28 -0.18
CA PHE A 12 4.89 13.31 -1.62
C PHE A 12 5.79 14.26 -2.39
N LEU A 13 6.28 15.31 -1.73
CA LEU A 13 7.19 16.27 -2.35
C LEU A 13 8.63 15.76 -2.44
N LYS A 14 8.98 14.72 -1.66
CA LYS A 14 10.32 14.17 -1.57
C LYS A 14 10.21 12.64 -1.48
N TYR A 15 10.28 11.97 -2.62
CA TYR A 15 10.20 10.51 -2.70
C TYR A 15 11.34 9.93 -3.56
N ARG A 16 11.69 8.66 -3.31
CA ARG A 16 12.59 7.89 -4.18
C ARG A 16 11.78 7.32 -5.35
N PRO A 17 12.31 7.25 -6.59
CA PRO A 17 11.59 6.77 -7.77
C PRO A 17 11.45 5.23 -7.78
N ILE A 18 11.06 4.64 -6.65
CA ILE A 18 10.90 3.21 -6.45
C ILE A 18 9.54 3.00 -5.77
N ILE A 19 8.73 2.14 -6.38
CA ILE A 19 7.46 1.69 -5.83
C ILE A 19 7.65 0.23 -5.40
N GLY A 20 7.37 -0.05 -4.13
CA GLY A 20 7.24 -1.40 -3.61
C GLY A 20 5.78 -1.83 -3.62
N LEU A 21 5.55 -3.10 -3.93
CA LEU A 21 4.25 -3.74 -3.77
C LEU A 21 4.37 -4.75 -2.64
N ASP A 22 3.39 -4.75 -1.75
CA ASP A 22 3.33 -5.67 -0.62
C ASP A 22 1.86 -6.08 -0.39
N ASP A 23 1.66 -7.19 0.31
CA ASP A 23 0.35 -7.66 0.69
C ASP A 23 0.33 -8.13 2.15
N PHE A 24 -0.78 -7.90 2.84
CA PHE A 24 -0.94 -8.41 4.20
C PHE A 24 -2.36 -8.89 4.48
N PHE A 25 -2.45 -9.88 5.37
CA PHE A 25 -3.72 -10.51 5.74
C PHE A 25 -4.58 -9.61 6.63
N LEU A 26 -5.86 -9.52 6.31
CA LEU A 26 -6.86 -8.90 7.16
C LEU A 26 -7.30 -9.86 8.25
N LYS A 27 -7.03 -9.50 9.51
CA LYS A 27 -7.65 -10.12 10.67
C LYS A 27 -9.07 -9.56 10.86
N SER A 28 -10.00 -9.97 10.00
CA SER A 28 -11.43 -9.66 10.11
C SER A 28 -12.25 -10.96 10.09
N CYS A 29 -13.49 -10.92 10.60
CA CYS A 29 -14.40 -12.07 10.54
C CYS A 29 -14.69 -12.55 9.10
N PHE A 30 -14.47 -11.69 8.11
CA PHE A 30 -14.68 -11.96 6.70
C PHE A 30 -13.40 -12.35 5.96
N GLY A 31 -12.25 -12.40 6.67
CA GLY A 31 -10.94 -12.64 6.08
C GLY A 31 -10.51 -11.52 5.11
N GLY A 32 -9.74 -11.90 4.09
CA GLY A 32 -9.25 -11.03 3.02
C GLY A 32 -7.76 -10.69 3.10
N LYS A 33 -7.28 -10.06 2.04
CA LYS A 33 -5.93 -9.48 1.95
C LYS A 33 -6.04 -8.01 1.58
N ILE A 34 -5.06 -7.22 2.00
CA ILE A 34 -4.85 -5.87 1.48
C ILE A 34 -3.63 -5.91 0.59
N LEU A 35 -3.78 -5.46 -0.66
CA LEU A 35 -2.66 -5.06 -1.49
C LEU A 35 -2.30 -3.62 -1.19
N VAL A 36 -1.02 -3.32 -1.11
CA VAL A 36 -0.54 -1.95 -0.89
C VAL A 36 0.62 -1.63 -1.82
N ALA A 37 0.53 -0.48 -2.47
CA ALA A 37 1.63 0.14 -3.18
C ALA A 37 2.27 1.16 -2.24
N ILE A 38 3.53 0.93 -1.89
CA ILE A 38 4.32 1.80 -1.02
C ILE A 38 5.43 2.47 -1.81
N ARG A 39 5.86 3.64 -1.33
CA ARG A 39 7.14 4.25 -1.71
C ARG A 39 7.95 4.52 -0.46
N LYS A 40 9.24 4.79 -0.65
CA LYS A 40 10.11 5.30 0.40
C LYS A 40 10.41 6.77 0.18
N ASP A 41 10.37 7.54 1.26
CA ASP A 41 10.90 8.89 1.27
C ASP A 41 12.43 8.88 1.50
N PRO A 42 13.12 10.04 1.45
CA PRO A 42 14.55 10.11 1.74
C PRO A 42 14.93 9.61 3.14
N ASN A 43 14.01 9.66 4.10
CA ASN A 43 14.18 9.21 5.48
C ASN A 43 13.81 7.72 5.68
N ASP A 44 13.71 6.95 4.59
CA ASP A 44 13.36 5.53 4.56
C ASP A 44 12.00 5.20 5.19
N GLN A 45 11.11 6.21 5.31
CA GLN A 45 9.74 5.99 5.76
C GLN A 45 8.92 5.36 4.64
N MET A 46 8.17 4.30 4.99
CA MET A 46 7.23 3.65 4.08
C MET A 46 5.95 4.48 4.01
N ILE A 47 5.67 5.01 2.83
CA ILE A 47 4.51 5.86 2.59
C ILE A 47 3.55 5.12 1.66
N PRO A 48 2.33 4.78 2.10
CA PRO A 48 1.34 4.16 1.23
C PRO A 48 0.86 5.16 0.17
N ILE A 49 0.78 4.71 -1.08
CA ILE A 49 0.30 5.48 -2.24
C ILE A 49 -1.11 5.04 -2.63
N CYS A 50 -1.32 3.73 -2.68
CA CYS A 50 -2.59 3.10 -2.99
C CYS A 50 -2.73 1.81 -2.16
N PHE A 51 -3.97 1.45 -1.82
CA PHE A 51 -4.27 0.16 -1.20
C PHE A 51 -5.63 -0.34 -1.67
N ALA A 52 -5.81 -1.66 -1.71
CA ALA A 52 -7.04 -2.30 -2.09
C ALA A 52 -7.35 -3.48 -1.17
N VAL A 53 -8.61 -3.62 -0.78
CA VAL A 53 -9.11 -4.80 -0.07
C VAL A 53 -9.55 -5.81 -1.11
N ILE A 54 -8.94 -6.98 -1.10
CA ILE A 54 -9.20 -8.08 -2.02
C ILE A 54 -9.62 -9.32 -1.23
N LYS A 55 -10.42 -10.18 -1.85
CA LYS A 55 -10.85 -11.44 -1.23
C LYS A 55 -9.68 -12.42 -1.09
N GLY A 56 -8.76 -12.41 -2.05
CA GLY A 56 -7.58 -13.26 -2.07
C GLY A 56 -6.61 -12.82 -3.17
N GLU A 57 -5.34 -13.16 -3.00
CA GLU A 57 -4.28 -12.81 -3.93
C GLU A 57 -4.37 -13.71 -5.17
N THR A 58 -4.96 -13.17 -6.24
CA THR A 58 -5.09 -13.83 -7.53
C THR A 58 -4.53 -12.92 -8.61
N ARG A 59 -4.30 -13.49 -9.80
CA ARG A 59 -3.89 -12.70 -10.97
C ARG A 59 -4.89 -11.59 -11.29
N ASP A 60 -6.20 -11.88 -11.25
CA ASP A 60 -7.24 -10.87 -11.49
C ASP A 60 -7.22 -9.74 -10.44
N SER A 61 -6.96 -10.08 -9.17
CA SER A 61 -6.83 -9.08 -8.09
C SER A 61 -5.63 -8.15 -8.32
N TRP A 62 -4.50 -8.68 -8.79
CA TRP A 62 -3.31 -7.90 -9.12
C TRP A 62 -3.49 -7.08 -10.41
N GLU A 63 -4.09 -7.66 -11.46
CA GLU A 63 -4.41 -6.95 -12.71
C GLU A 63 -5.40 -5.80 -12.48
N TRP A 64 -6.31 -5.93 -11.52
CA TRP A 64 -7.21 -4.83 -11.14
C TRP A 64 -6.51 -3.74 -10.30
N PHE A 65 -5.49 -4.10 -9.51
CA PHE A 65 -4.82 -3.19 -8.60
C PHE A 65 -3.75 -2.31 -9.27
N LEU A 66 -3.10 -2.82 -10.32
CA LEU A 66 -2.04 -2.16 -11.09
C LEU A 66 -2.62 -1.34 -12.25
#